data_AF-A0AA86QQM7-F1
#
_entry.id   AF-A0AA86QQM7-F1
#
_cell.length_a   1.000
_cell.length_b   1.000
_cell.length_c   1.000
_cell.angle_alpha   90.00
_cell.angle_beta   90.00
_cell.angle_gamma   90.00
#
_symmetry.space_group_name_H-M   'P 1'
#
loop_
_entity.id
_entity.type
_entity.pdbx_description
1 polymer ?
#
loop_
_entity_poly.entity_id
_entity_poly.type
_entity_poly.pdbx_seq_one_letter_code
_entity_poly.pdbx_strand_id
1 'polypeptide(L)'
;MVVFMVTLNYLAQLAPLEAAAKKNEWYGTESHECVALVKPWIPGKSTKQWKRGAQVKGNKGLATGTCIASFQYSPSKGYFYDGAIGGHGAVYVSQDSTGITVYDQWRTQPCHKRIIKFKGDGSKQNDGNEFYVIE
;
A
#
# COMPACT_ATOMS: atom_id res chain seq x y z
N MET A 1 -24.69 -10.95 -11.24
CA MET A 1 -24.20 -11.93 -10.23
C MET A 1 -22.77 -12.30 -10.59
N VAL A 2 -21.78 -11.65 -9.99
CA VAL A 2 -20.38 -12.08 -10.08
C VAL A 2 -19.75 -11.83 -8.70
N VAL A 3 -20.13 -12.67 -7.74
CA VAL A 3 -19.37 -12.85 -6.50
C VAL A 3 -18.32 -13.89 -6.84
N PHE A 4 -17.16 -13.46 -7.36
CA PHE A 4 -16.06 -14.38 -7.63
C PHE A 4 -15.06 -14.33 -6.47
N MET A 5 -15.07 -15.43 -5.72
CA MET A 5 -13.97 -15.98 -4.93
C MET A 5 -13.59 -15.22 -3.65
N VAL A 6 -14.51 -15.25 -2.68
CA VAL A 6 -14.09 -15.27 -1.27
C VAL A 6 -13.63 -16.70 -0.96
N THR A 7 -12.47 -16.84 -0.29
CA THR A 7 -11.77 -18.06 0.16
C THR A 7 -10.80 -18.74 -0.83
N LEU A 8 -9.74 -18.02 -1.26
CA LEU A 8 -8.43 -18.65 -1.47
C LEU A 8 -7.53 -18.24 -0.29
N ASN A 9 -6.88 -19.24 0.32
CA ASN A 9 -5.93 -19.14 1.45
C ASN A 9 -5.28 -17.76 1.61
N TYR A 10 -5.60 -17.06 2.70
CA TYR A 10 -5.03 -15.76 3.10
C TYR A 10 -3.49 -15.71 3.04
N LEU A 11 -2.82 -16.84 3.28
CA LEU A 11 -1.36 -16.97 3.18
C LEU A 11 -0.84 -17.07 1.74
N ALA A 12 -1.64 -17.58 0.81
CA ALA A 12 -1.24 -17.72 -0.60
C ALA A 12 -1.18 -16.36 -1.30
N GLN A 13 -2.07 -15.43 -0.93
CA GLN A 13 -2.15 -14.14 -1.58
C GLN A 13 -0.88 -13.31 -1.36
N LEU A 14 -0.38 -13.21 -0.12
CA LEU A 14 0.83 -12.46 0.23
C LEU A 14 2.14 -13.25 0.08
N ALA A 15 2.08 -14.53 -0.28
CA ALA A 15 3.25 -15.39 -0.40
C ALA A 15 4.38 -14.81 -1.28
N PRO A 16 4.10 -14.13 -2.42
CA PRO A 16 5.15 -13.52 -3.21
C PRO A 16 5.89 -12.37 -2.49
N LEU A 17 5.19 -11.54 -1.71
CA LEU A 17 5.81 -10.47 -0.93
C LEU A 17 6.61 -11.02 0.23
N GLU A 18 6.08 -12.05 0.91
CA GLU A 18 6.81 -12.73 1.98
C GLU A 18 8.09 -13.40 1.45
N ALA A 19 8.04 -14.00 0.25
CA ALA A 19 9.21 -14.60 -0.39
C ALA A 19 10.27 -13.54 -0.75
N ALA A 20 9.86 -12.42 -1.36
CA ALA A 20 10.75 -11.31 -1.66
C ALA A 20 11.38 -10.72 -0.38
N ALA A 21 10.57 -10.54 0.67
CA ALA A 21 11.06 -10.02 1.96
C ALA A 21 12.07 -10.95 2.63
N LYS A 22 11.85 -12.28 2.60
CA LYS A 22 12.80 -13.26 3.15
C LYS A 22 14.14 -13.27 2.41
N LYS A 23 14.13 -12.98 1.12
CA LYS A 23 15.33 -12.93 0.28
C LYS A 23 15.99 -11.56 0.26
N ASN A 24 15.38 -10.55 0.89
CA ASN A 24 15.80 -9.16 0.81
C ASN A 24 15.87 -8.66 -0.65
N GLU A 25 14.85 -9.00 -1.44
CA GLU A 25 14.72 -8.67 -2.85
C GLU A 25 13.65 -7.59 -3.07
N TRP A 26 13.82 -6.80 -4.14
CA TRP A 26 12.75 -5.93 -4.63
C TRP A 26 11.64 -6.77 -5.27
N TYR A 27 10.40 -6.35 -5.06
CA TYR A 27 9.24 -6.92 -5.72
C TYR A 27 8.81 -6.05 -6.91
N GLY A 28 8.35 -6.70 -7.98
CA GLY A 28 8.02 -6.05 -9.25
C GLY A 28 9.27 -5.77 -10.11
N THR A 29 9.06 -5.45 -11.38
CA THR A 29 10.14 -5.35 -12.38
C THR A 29 10.36 -3.94 -12.92
N GLU A 30 9.48 -2.99 -12.61
CA GLU A 30 9.52 -1.66 -13.23
C GLU A 30 10.50 -0.69 -12.58
N SER A 31 10.72 -0.80 -11.27
CA SER A 31 11.64 0.04 -10.50
C SER A 31 11.84 -0.53 -9.10
N HIS A 32 12.72 0.10 -8.32
CA HIS A 32 12.93 -0.21 -6.90
C HIS A 32 12.02 0.61 -5.96
N GLU A 33 11.03 1.31 -6.50
CA GLU A 33 10.13 2.18 -5.73
C GLU A 33 8.91 1.43 -5.18
N CYS A 34 8.17 2.07 -4.28
CA CYS A 34 6.94 1.54 -3.69
C CYS A 34 5.86 1.21 -4.74
N VAL A 35 5.79 2.00 -5.81
CA VAL A 35 4.84 1.80 -6.90
C VAL A 35 5.07 0.46 -7.62
N ALA A 36 6.32 0.05 -7.80
CA ALA A 36 6.66 -1.21 -8.44
C ALA A 36 6.15 -2.41 -7.64
N LEU A 37 6.12 -2.27 -6.30
CA LEU A 37 5.56 -3.27 -5.42
C LEU A 37 4.04 -3.36 -5.53
N VAL A 38 3.36 -2.21 -5.63
CA VAL A 38 1.89 -2.12 -5.59
C VAL A 38 1.21 -2.40 -6.93
N LYS A 39 1.75 -1.93 -8.06
CA LYS A 39 1.07 -2.05 -9.37
C LYS A 39 0.68 -3.47 -9.78
N PRO A 40 1.47 -4.53 -9.53
CA PRO A 40 1.06 -5.91 -9.84
C PRO A 40 -0.25 -6.33 -9.17
N TRP A 41 -0.66 -5.65 -8.10
CA TRP A 41 -1.87 -5.90 -7.33
C TRP A 41 -3.08 -5.10 -7.81
N ILE A 42 -2.87 -4.13 -8.71
CA ILE A 42 -3.90 -3.27 -9.28
C ILE A 42 -3.75 -3.23 -10.81
N PRO A 43 -3.98 -4.36 -11.50
CA PRO A 43 -3.69 -4.46 -12.93
C PRO A 43 -4.48 -3.43 -13.74
N GLY A 44 -3.80 -2.81 -14.71
CA GLY A 44 -4.41 -1.86 -15.66
C GLY A 44 -4.58 -0.43 -15.15
N LYS A 45 -4.13 -0.09 -13.93
CA LYS A 45 -4.16 1.28 -13.41
C LYS A 45 -2.76 1.87 -13.32
N SER A 46 -2.49 2.92 -14.11
CA SER A 46 -1.34 3.80 -13.87
C SER A 46 -1.54 4.58 -12.58
N THR A 47 -0.45 5.05 -11.96
CA THR A 47 -0.53 5.85 -10.72
C THR A 47 -1.34 7.13 -10.87
N LYS A 48 -1.40 7.70 -12.09
CA LYS A 48 -2.25 8.86 -12.39
C LYS A 48 -3.76 8.57 -12.28
N GLN A 49 -4.15 7.29 -12.35
CA GLN A 49 -5.54 6.85 -12.24
C GLN A 49 -5.91 6.44 -10.82
N TRP A 50 -4.95 6.38 -9.89
CA TRP A 50 -5.21 6.05 -8.50
C TRP A 50 -6.04 7.15 -7.86
N LYS A 51 -7.19 6.77 -7.31
CA LYS A 51 -8.06 7.67 -6.56
C LYS A 51 -8.00 7.35 -5.08
N ARG A 52 -8.14 8.40 -4.27
CA ARG A 52 -8.25 8.28 -2.82
C ARG A 52 -9.61 7.68 -2.47
N GLY A 53 -9.60 6.44 -2.00
CA GLY A 53 -10.78 5.74 -1.50
C GLY A 53 -10.99 5.91 0.01
N ALA A 54 -11.57 4.87 0.62
CA ALA A 54 -11.84 4.81 2.05
C ALA A 54 -10.57 4.98 2.91
N GLN A 55 -10.71 5.62 4.07
CA GLN A 55 -9.62 5.72 5.04
C GLN A 55 -9.27 4.35 5.61
N VAL A 56 -7.97 4.05 5.72
CA VAL A 56 -7.51 2.75 6.25
C VAL A 56 -7.71 2.69 7.76
N LYS A 57 -7.27 3.74 8.47
CA LYS A 57 -7.34 3.80 9.94
C LYS A 57 -8.77 3.61 10.43
N GLY A 58 -8.96 2.59 11.27
CA GLY A 58 -10.25 2.27 11.88
C GLY A 58 -11.19 1.47 10.97
N ASN A 59 -10.82 1.23 9.72
CA ASN A 59 -11.59 0.37 8.81
C ASN A 59 -11.30 -1.11 9.09
N LYS A 60 -12.00 -1.66 10.08
CA LYS A 60 -11.84 -3.06 10.52
C LYS A 60 -12.27 -4.10 9.48
N GLY A 61 -12.99 -3.69 8.43
CA GLY A 61 -13.43 -4.57 7.35
C GLY A 61 -12.45 -4.68 6.19
N LEU A 62 -11.30 -3.96 6.26
CA LEU A 62 -10.35 -3.95 5.16
C LEU A 62 -9.67 -5.32 4.99
N ALA A 63 -9.73 -5.86 3.78
CA ALA A 63 -9.13 -7.15 3.47
C ALA A 63 -7.61 -7.05 3.38
N THR A 64 -6.90 -8.02 3.95
CA THR A 64 -5.48 -8.28 3.67
C THR A 64 -5.23 -8.34 2.17
N GLY A 65 -4.13 -7.76 1.71
CA GLY A 65 -3.81 -7.60 0.28
C GLY A 65 -4.36 -6.33 -0.35
N THR A 66 -5.16 -5.53 0.37
CA THR A 66 -5.67 -4.26 -0.18
C THR A 66 -4.53 -3.29 -0.43
N CYS A 67 -4.48 -2.71 -1.61
CA CYS A 67 -3.51 -1.68 -1.94
C CYS A 67 -3.92 -0.34 -1.34
N ILE A 68 -2.98 0.31 -0.67
CA ILE A 68 -3.20 1.56 0.04
C ILE A 68 -2.10 2.56 -0.34
N ALA A 69 -2.41 3.85 -0.27
CA ALA A 69 -1.42 4.89 -0.47
C ALA A 69 -1.69 6.14 0.36
N SER A 70 -0.64 6.93 0.57
CA SER A 70 -0.77 8.32 0.99
C SER A 70 -1.04 9.21 -0.23
N PHE A 71 -2.07 10.05 -0.12
CA PHE A 71 -2.51 10.96 -1.19
C PHE A 71 -2.22 12.42 -0.81
N GLN A 72 -1.82 13.21 -1.80
CA GLN A 72 -1.54 14.63 -1.65
C GLN A 72 -2.73 15.47 -2.09
N TYR A 73 -3.00 16.55 -1.36
CA TYR A 73 -4.02 17.53 -1.74
C TYR A 73 -3.38 18.69 -2.50
N SER A 74 -4.00 19.07 -3.61
CA SER A 74 -3.76 20.36 -4.26
C SER A 74 -5.09 21.07 -4.53
N PRO A 75 -5.18 22.39 -4.33
CA PRO A 75 -6.39 23.15 -4.64
C PRO A 75 -6.89 22.97 -6.08
N SER A 76 -5.98 22.76 -7.04
CA SER A 76 -6.33 22.64 -8.46
C SER A 76 -6.63 21.20 -8.92
N LYS A 77 -6.21 20.18 -8.16
CA LYS A 77 -6.34 18.76 -8.56
C LYS A 77 -7.15 17.91 -7.59
N GLY A 78 -7.49 18.43 -6.42
CA GLY A 78 -8.01 17.62 -5.32
C GLY A 78 -6.95 16.66 -4.78
N TYR A 79 -7.37 15.49 -4.30
CA TYR A 79 -6.46 14.45 -3.84
C TYR A 79 -5.90 13.62 -4.99
N PHE A 80 -4.58 13.50 -5.07
CA PHE A 80 -3.87 12.73 -6.09
C PHE A 80 -2.67 12.00 -5.50
N TYR A 81 -2.25 10.91 -6.16
CA TYR A 81 -1.02 10.21 -5.79
C TYR A 81 0.17 10.77 -6.58
N ASP A 82 1.27 11.02 -5.90
CA ASP A 82 2.55 11.36 -6.53
C ASP A 82 3.72 10.93 -5.65
N GLY A 83 4.41 9.86 -6.05
CA GLY A 83 5.56 9.33 -5.32
C GLY A 83 6.75 10.31 -5.24
N ALA A 84 6.90 11.23 -6.20
CA ALA A 84 8.03 12.15 -6.24
C ALA A 84 7.95 13.26 -5.18
N ILE A 85 6.74 13.58 -4.72
CA ILE A 85 6.50 14.61 -3.68
C ILE A 85 6.01 13.99 -2.37
N GLY A 86 6.35 12.73 -2.14
CA GLY A 86 5.99 12.04 -0.92
C GLY A 86 4.55 11.50 -0.92
N GLY A 87 4.16 10.80 -1.98
CA GLY A 87 3.18 9.73 -1.90
C GLY A 87 3.91 8.41 -1.65
N HIS A 88 3.29 7.50 -0.92
CA HIS A 88 3.83 6.17 -0.66
C HIS A 88 2.75 5.13 -0.82
N GLY A 89 3.05 4.07 -1.59
CA GLY A 89 2.15 2.94 -1.81
C GLY A 89 2.58 1.73 -0.98
N ALA A 90 1.61 0.97 -0.48
CA ALA A 90 1.85 -0.25 0.27
C ALA A 90 0.75 -1.29 0.06
N VAL A 91 1.03 -2.54 0.42
CA VAL A 91 0.03 -3.63 0.47
C VAL A 91 -0.34 -3.88 1.92
N TYR A 92 -1.61 -3.65 2.26
CA TYR A 92 -2.16 -3.81 3.61
C TYR A 92 -2.14 -5.27 4.07
N VAL A 93 -1.70 -5.51 5.32
CA VAL A 93 -1.78 -6.83 5.96
C VAL A 93 -2.88 -6.82 7.03
N SER A 94 -2.75 -5.90 7.99
CA SER A 94 -3.64 -5.76 9.14
C SER A 94 -3.46 -4.37 9.76
N GLN A 95 -4.26 -4.05 10.78
CA GLN A 95 -4.06 -2.86 11.62
C GLN A 95 -4.51 -3.14 13.05
N ASP A 96 -3.93 -2.41 13.98
CA ASP A 96 -4.32 -2.38 15.39
C ASP A 96 -4.31 -0.94 15.92
N SER A 97 -4.34 -0.72 17.24
CA SER A 97 -4.30 0.62 17.81
C SER A 97 -2.96 1.36 17.59
N THR A 98 -1.88 0.65 17.25
CA THR A 98 -0.55 1.21 17.06
C THR A 98 -0.34 1.73 15.64
N GLY A 99 -0.89 1.06 14.64
CA GLY A 99 -0.66 1.40 13.24
C GLY A 99 -1.16 0.35 12.26
N ILE A 100 -0.65 0.46 11.03
CA ILE A 100 -0.98 -0.39 9.90
C ILE A 100 0.22 -1.31 9.63
N THR A 101 0.00 -2.62 9.66
CA THR A 101 1.00 -3.58 9.18
C THR A 101 0.90 -3.69 7.67
N VAL A 102 2.02 -3.51 6.98
CA VAL A 102 2.10 -3.51 5.51
C VAL A 102 3.30 -4.28 5.00
N TYR A 103 3.26 -4.63 3.71
CA TYR A 103 4.46 -4.76 2.91
C TYR A 103 4.66 -3.51 2.06
N ASP A 104 5.89 -3.02 2.06
CA ASP A 104 6.32 -1.96 1.16
C ASP A 104 7.82 -2.07 0.83
N GLN A 105 8.27 -1.21 -0.07
CA GLN A 105 9.65 -1.08 -0.49
C GLN A 105 9.91 0.35 -0.95
N TRP A 106 11.18 0.73 -1.07
CA TRP A 106 11.62 1.95 -1.74
C TRP A 106 13.06 1.77 -2.23
N ARG A 107 13.60 2.78 -2.91
CA ARG A 107 14.90 2.70 -3.61
C ARG A 107 16.05 2.10 -2.79
N THR A 108 16.09 2.34 -1.49
CA THR A 108 17.14 1.88 -0.57
C THR A 108 16.71 0.77 0.39
N GLN A 109 15.45 0.31 0.28
CA GLN A 109 14.88 -0.72 1.13
C GLN A 109 14.12 -1.73 0.25
N PRO A 110 14.64 -2.95 0.08
CA PRO A 110 13.92 -4.04 -0.56
C PRO A 110 12.58 -4.34 0.14
N CYS A 111 11.77 -5.18 -0.49
CA CYS A 111 10.47 -5.58 0.06
C CYS A 111 10.63 -6.04 1.51
N HIS A 112 9.83 -5.50 2.41
CA HIS A 112 9.83 -5.91 3.81
C HIS A 112 8.47 -5.67 4.44
N LYS A 113 8.24 -6.33 5.57
CA LYS A 113 7.04 -6.14 6.39
C LYS A 113 7.37 -5.15 7.50
N ARG A 114 6.55 -4.12 7.67
CA ARG A 114 6.69 -3.15 8.77
C ARG A 114 5.36 -2.65 9.27
N ILE A 115 5.39 -1.99 10.43
CA ILE A 115 4.27 -1.24 10.97
C ILE A 115 4.47 0.24 10.65
N ILE A 116 3.52 0.83 9.93
CA ILE A 116 3.38 2.28 9.78
C ILE A 116 2.57 2.78 10.97
N LYS A 117 3.22 3.47 11.90
CA LYS A 117 2.59 3.96 13.13
C LYS A 117 1.54 5.02 12.82
N PHE A 118 0.43 5.04 13.56
CA PHE A 118 -0.45 6.20 13.56
C PHE A 118 0.22 7.36 14.28
N LYS A 119 0.09 8.57 13.74
CA LYS A 119 0.84 9.75 14.19
C LYS A 119 2.35 9.45 14.13
N GLY A 120 2.81 9.11 12.93
CA GLY A 120 4.20 8.78 12.65
C GLY A 120 5.18 9.92 12.92
N ASP A 121 6.33 9.89 12.26
CA ASP A 121 7.42 10.88 12.41
C ASP A 121 7.11 12.28 11.83
N GLY A 122 5.86 12.55 11.45
CA GLY A 122 5.43 13.78 10.78
C GLY A 122 5.53 13.73 9.25
N SER A 123 6.12 12.67 8.67
CA SER A 123 6.09 12.44 7.23
C SER A 123 4.89 11.59 6.81
N LYS A 124 4.26 11.96 5.69
CA LYS A 124 3.07 11.26 5.17
C LYS A 124 3.31 9.79 4.83
N GLN A 125 4.56 9.39 4.57
CA GLN A 125 4.91 8.01 4.16
C GLN A 125 4.99 7.07 5.36
N ASN A 126 5.16 7.66 6.54
CA ASN A 126 5.36 6.97 7.80
C ASN A 126 4.24 7.26 8.82
N ASP A 127 3.22 8.04 8.44
CA ASP A 127 2.03 8.26 9.24
C ASP A 127 0.84 7.46 8.69
N GLY A 128 0.44 6.42 9.43
CA GLY A 128 -0.71 5.59 9.10
C GLY A 128 -2.05 6.35 9.04
N ASN A 129 -2.13 7.57 9.60
CA ASN A 129 -3.32 8.43 9.46
C ASN A 129 -3.55 8.89 8.02
N GLU A 130 -2.48 8.93 7.23
CA GLU A 130 -2.45 9.50 5.87
C GLU A 130 -2.74 8.46 4.79
N PHE A 131 -2.98 7.20 5.16
CA PHE A 131 -3.22 6.11 4.20
C PHE A 131 -4.70 5.89 3.91
N TYR A 132 -4.98 5.75 2.61
CA TYR A 132 -6.30 5.49 2.03
C TYR A 132 -6.21 4.33 1.06
N VAL A 133 -7.32 3.62 0.86
CA VAL A 133 -7.45 2.61 -0.18
C VAL A 133 -7.23 3.24 -1.56
N ILE A 134 -6.52 2.54 -2.44
CA ILE A 134 -6.40 2.93 -3.84
C ILE A 134 -7.61 2.41 -4.60
N GLU A 135 -8.34 3.31 -5.27
CA GLU A 135 -9.48 3.01 -6.15
C GLU A 135 -9.20 3.26 -7.63
#